data_AF-A0A924KVH2-F1
#
_entry.id   AF-A0A924KVH2-F1
#
_cell.length_a   1.000
_cell.length_b   1.000
_cell.length_c   1.000
_cell.angle_alpha   90.00
_cell.angle_beta   90.00
_cell.angle_gamma   90.00
#
_symmetry.space_group_name_H-M   'P 1'
#
loop_
_entity.id
_entity.type
_entity.pdbx_description
1 polymer ?
#
loop_
_entity_poly.entity_id
_entity_poly.type
_entity_poly.pdbx_seq_one_letter_code
_entity_poly.pdbx_strand_id
1 'polypeptide(L)'
;TPITANVRVIAATHQDLDQRVKEGLFREDLYHRLNVIRLRLPSLRERREDIALLLKHFLAKSARELNVDAKRLSDSALAFLSQQEFPGNVRQLENLCHWITVMAPAQTVEVPDLPADMRGNATDKHVTLVDSNWRHALEREVTASLGRGERGIFDGLNRSFEAALISKALEHTGGRRIEAATLLGIGRNTLTRKIQELGLGAET
;
A
#
# COMPACT_ATOMS: atom_id res chain seq x y z
N THR A 1 -1.39 -30.45 -38.17
CA THR A 1 -0.70 -29.69 -39.24
C THR A 1 -0.13 -28.42 -38.64
N PRO A 2 1.14 -28.06 -38.90
CA PRO A 2 1.70 -26.81 -38.38
C PRO A 2 1.02 -25.60 -39.03
N ILE A 3 0.74 -24.55 -38.24
CA ILE A 3 0.09 -23.32 -38.67
C ILE A 3 1.16 -22.25 -38.87
N THR A 4 1.21 -21.63 -40.04
CA THR A 4 2.11 -20.51 -40.33
C THR A 4 1.49 -19.20 -39.86
N ALA A 5 2.26 -18.37 -39.15
CA ALA A 5 1.80 -17.08 -38.65
C ALA A 5 2.86 -15.99 -38.94
N ASN A 6 2.40 -14.84 -39.45
CA ASN A 6 3.19 -13.64 -39.62
C ASN A 6 2.81 -12.64 -38.51
N VAL A 7 3.74 -12.36 -37.58
CA VAL A 7 3.47 -11.59 -36.37
C VAL A 7 4.52 -10.52 -36.15
N ARG A 8 4.07 -9.36 -35.66
CA ARG A 8 4.94 -8.33 -35.07
C ARG A 8 4.96 -8.52 -33.55
N VAL A 9 6.12 -8.91 -33.02
CA VAL A 9 6.28 -9.13 -31.58
C VAL A 9 6.68 -7.82 -30.91
N ILE A 10 5.93 -7.41 -29.88
CA ILE A 10 6.26 -6.31 -28.99
C ILE A 10 6.28 -6.88 -27.58
N ALA A 11 7.40 -6.71 -26.88
CA ALA A 11 7.59 -7.18 -25.51
C ALA A 11 7.95 -6.00 -24.60
N ALA A 12 7.49 -6.05 -23.34
CA ALA A 12 7.82 -5.06 -22.32
C ALA A 12 8.14 -5.78 -21.01
N THR A 13 9.13 -5.28 -20.28
CA THR A 13 9.54 -5.84 -19.00
C THR A 13 10.05 -4.72 -18.08
N HIS A 14 9.86 -4.93 -16.78
CA HIS A 14 10.43 -4.08 -15.72
C HIS A 14 11.74 -4.64 -15.17
N GLN A 15 12.14 -5.83 -15.62
CA GLN A 15 13.33 -6.54 -15.16
C GLN A 15 14.47 -6.32 -16.14
N ASP A 16 15.69 -6.23 -15.62
CA ASP A 16 16.89 -6.15 -16.43
C ASP A 16 17.16 -7.51 -17.09
N LEU A 17 16.87 -7.60 -18.39
CA LEU A 17 17.08 -8.83 -19.16
C LEU A 17 18.55 -9.15 -19.37
N ASP A 18 19.43 -8.15 -19.45
CA ASP A 18 20.87 -8.37 -19.58
C ASP A 18 21.40 -9.09 -18.35
N GLN A 19 20.95 -8.68 -17.17
CA GLN A 19 21.29 -9.35 -15.91
C GLN A 19 20.72 -10.77 -15.85
N ARG A 20 19.46 -10.97 -16.25
CA ARG A 20 18.84 -12.30 -16.22
C ARG A 20 19.43 -13.30 -17.20
N VAL A 21 19.96 -12.84 -18.34
CA VAL A 21 20.73 -13.69 -19.25
C VAL A 21 22.03 -14.14 -18.60
N LYS A 22 22.75 -13.22 -17.94
CA LYS A 22 24.00 -13.53 -17.21
C LYS A 22 23.77 -14.52 -16.06
N GLU A 23 22.63 -14.41 -15.38
CA GLU A 23 22.23 -15.32 -14.29
C GLU A 23 21.69 -16.67 -14.79
N GLY A 24 21.59 -16.88 -16.12
CA GLY A 24 21.06 -18.11 -16.72
C GLY A 24 19.53 -18.26 -16.58
N LEU A 25 18.85 -17.25 -16.03
CA LEU A 25 17.40 -17.21 -15.84
C LEU A 25 16.64 -16.84 -17.13
N PHE A 26 17.35 -16.36 -18.16
CA PHE A 26 16.76 -16.01 -19.44
C PHE A 26 17.62 -16.51 -20.60
N ARG A 27 16.94 -16.99 -21.66
CA ARG A 27 17.60 -17.54 -22.84
C ARG A 27 18.24 -16.45 -23.69
N GLU A 28 19.54 -16.59 -23.94
CA GLU A 28 20.35 -15.66 -24.73
C GLU A 28 19.85 -15.54 -26.19
N ASP A 29 19.50 -16.66 -26.84
CA ASP A 29 18.99 -16.66 -28.21
C ASP A 29 17.67 -15.89 -28.38
N LEU A 30 16.81 -15.95 -27.37
CA LEU A 30 15.58 -15.17 -27.34
C LEU A 30 15.85 -13.69 -27.06
N TYR A 31 16.81 -13.39 -26.17
CA TYR A 31 17.18 -12.02 -25.83
C TYR A 31 17.65 -11.24 -27.06
N HIS A 32 18.55 -11.80 -27.87
CA HIS A 32 19.03 -11.13 -29.09
C HIS A 32 17.95 -10.93 -30.14
N ARG A 33 16.93 -11.80 -30.19
CA ARG A 33 15.78 -11.66 -31.11
C ARG A 33 14.75 -10.63 -30.65
N LEU A 34 14.61 -10.44 -29.34
CA LEU A 34 13.70 -9.43 -28.77
C LEU A 34 14.35 -8.05 -28.71
N ASN A 35 15.65 -7.98 -28.40
CA ASN A 35 16.37 -6.74 -28.16
C ASN A 35 16.95 -6.13 -29.45
N VAL A 36 16.16 -6.10 -30.52
CA VAL A 36 16.55 -5.47 -31.80
C VAL A 36 16.43 -3.94 -31.71
N ILE A 37 15.30 -3.46 -31.16
CA ILE A 37 15.06 -2.04 -30.88
C ILE A 37 14.57 -1.92 -29.45
N ARG A 38 15.40 -1.37 -28.56
CA ARG A 38 15.06 -1.14 -27.15
C ARG A 38 14.56 0.29 -26.96
N LEU A 39 13.34 0.42 -26.47
CA LEU A 39 12.79 1.70 -26.01
C LEU A 39 12.80 1.71 -24.47
N ARG A 40 13.64 2.56 -23.89
CA ARG A 40 13.64 2.79 -22.43
C ARG A 40 12.51 3.76 -22.10
N LEU A 41 11.57 3.32 -21.27
CA LEU A 41 10.56 4.20 -20.68
C LEU A 41 11.18 4.94 -19.49
N PRO A 42 11.34 6.28 -19.54
CA PRO A 42 11.82 7.01 -18.38
C PRO A 42 10.78 6.95 -17.26
N SER A 43 11.27 6.94 -16.03
CA SER A 43 10.45 7.10 -14.83
C SER A 43 9.87 8.51 -14.78
N LEU A 44 8.76 8.68 -14.05
CA LEU A 44 8.13 9.99 -13.89
C LEU A 44 9.08 11.01 -13.22
N ARG A 45 10.01 10.52 -12.40
CA ARG A 45 11.03 11.33 -11.71
C ARG A 45 12.05 11.95 -12.67
N GLU A 46 12.28 11.32 -13.82
CA GLU A 46 13.15 11.82 -14.90
C GLU A 46 12.44 12.83 -15.80
N ARG A 47 11.10 12.95 -15.71
CA ARG A 47 10.26 13.86 -16.50
C ARG A 47 9.26 14.62 -15.64
N ARG A 48 9.77 15.36 -14.65
CA ARG A 48 8.91 16.07 -13.67
C ARG A 48 8.04 17.16 -14.30
N GLU A 49 8.48 17.74 -15.41
CA GLU A 49 7.73 18.71 -16.21
C GLU A 49 6.37 18.20 -16.69
N ASP A 50 6.24 16.88 -16.92
CA ASP A 50 4.98 16.27 -17.36
C ASP A 50 3.96 16.10 -16.23
N ILE A 51 4.38 16.17 -14.96
CA ILE A 51 3.51 15.88 -13.81
C ILE A 51 2.29 16.81 -13.80
N ALA A 52 2.48 18.09 -14.08
CA ALA A 52 1.40 19.08 -14.10
C ALA A 52 0.34 18.76 -15.17
N LEU A 53 0.78 18.36 -16.38
CA LEU A 53 -0.11 17.99 -17.47
C LEU A 53 -0.83 16.68 -17.19
N LEU A 54 -0.10 15.69 -16.65
CA LEU A 54 -0.64 14.39 -16.28
C LEU A 54 -1.69 14.51 -15.16
N LEU A 55 -1.45 15.34 -14.14
CA LEU A 55 -2.41 15.61 -13.07
C LEU A 55 -3.73 16.15 -13.63
N LYS A 56 -3.66 17.15 -14.52
CA LYS A 56 -4.84 17.72 -15.19
C LYS A 56 -5.59 16.65 -16.00
N HIS A 57 -4.85 15.82 -16.74
CA HIS A 57 -5.45 14.74 -17.52
C HIS A 57 -6.15 13.69 -16.64
N PHE A 58 -5.48 13.21 -15.59
CA PHE A 58 -6.01 12.18 -14.71
C PHE A 58 -7.19 12.67 -13.88
N LEU A 59 -7.18 13.92 -13.40
CA LEU A 59 -8.34 14.51 -12.73
C LEU A 59 -9.55 14.57 -13.68
N ALA A 60 -9.35 15.01 -14.92
CA ALA A 60 -10.41 15.04 -15.91
C ALA A 60 -10.87 13.63 -16.34
N LYS A 61 -9.99 12.63 -16.30
CA LYS A 61 -10.32 11.23 -16.56
C LYS A 61 -11.15 10.65 -15.42
N SER A 62 -10.70 10.76 -14.17
CA SER A 62 -11.41 10.26 -13.00
C SER A 62 -12.77 10.93 -12.80
N ALA A 63 -12.87 12.23 -13.10
CA ALA A 63 -14.14 12.95 -13.07
C ALA A 63 -15.16 12.39 -14.08
N ARG A 64 -14.72 12.08 -15.30
CA ARG A 64 -15.56 11.44 -16.33
C ARG A 64 -15.97 10.02 -15.94
N GLU A 65 -15.07 9.25 -15.35
CA GLU A 65 -15.35 7.87 -14.90
C GLU A 65 -16.36 7.84 -13.76
N LEU A 66 -16.32 8.82 -12.86
CA LEU A 66 -17.22 8.95 -11.71
C LEU A 66 -18.47 9.80 -12.00
N ASN A 67 -18.58 10.35 -13.22
CA ASN A 67 -19.65 11.26 -13.64
C ASN A 67 -19.84 12.46 -12.68
N VAL A 68 -18.71 13.04 -12.25
CA VAL A 68 -18.65 14.23 -11.38
C VAL A 68 -17.88 15.35 -12.07
N ASP A 69 -17.99 16.58 -11.57
CA ASP A 69 -17.22 17.71 -12.09
C ASP A 69 -15.73 17.57 -11.79
N ALA A 70 -14.90 17.91 -12.79
CA ALA A 70 -13.46 17.84 -12.65
C ALA A 70 -12.94 18.82 -11.60
N LYS A 71 -12.37 18.27 -10.52
CA LYS A 71 -11.70 19.06 -9.49
C LYS A 71 -10.44 19.72 -10.05
N ARG A 72 -10.13 20.89 -9.51
CA ARG A 72 -8.93 21.67 -9.87
C ARG A 72 -7.95 21.65 -8.71
N LEU A 73 -6.66 21.54 -9.00
CA LEU A 73 -5.61 21.74 -8.01
C LEU A 73 -5.27 23.23 -7.96
N SER A 74 -5.04 23.75 -6.76
CA SER A 74 -4.44 25.08 -6.60
C SER A 74 -2.99 25.08 -7.08
N ASP A 75 -2.46 26.26 -7.40
CA ASP A 75 -1.07 26.40 -7.84
C ASP A 75 -0.08 25.94 -6.75
N SER A 76 -0.43 26.12 -5.48
CA SER A 76 0.36 25.66 -4.33
C SER A 76 0.39 24.12 -4.26
N ALA A 77 -0.75 23.46 -4.45
CA ALA A 77 -0.86 22.00 -4.48
C ALA A 77 -0.13 21.40 -5.68
N LEU A 78 -0.22 22.04 -6.85
CA LEU A 78 0.46 21.60 -8.07
C LEU A 78 1.98 21.73 -7.93
N ALA A 79 2.48 22.85 -7.39
CA ALA A 79 3.90 23.04 -7.10
C ALA A 79 4.41 22.00 -6.09
N PHE A 80 3.63 21.75 -5.02
CA PHE A 80 3.96 20.73 -4.03
C PHE A 80 4.07 19.34 -4.65
N LEU A 81 3.05 18.91 -5.42
CA LEU A 81 3.02 17.60 -6.06
C LEU A 81 4.13 17.43 -7.11
N SER A 82 4.50 18.50 -7.82
CA SER A 82 5.58 18.46 -8.82
C SER A 82 6.97 18.24 -8.19
N GLN A 83 7.13 18.56 -6.91
CA GLN A 83 8.38 18.32 -6.17
C GLN A 83 8.42 16.93 -5.51
N GLN A 84 7.28 16.24 -5.39
CA GLN A 84 7.21 14.92 -4.75
C GLN A 84 7.83 13.82 -5.62
N GLU A 85 8.37 12.82 -4.94
CA GLU A 85 8.82 11.60 -5.60
C GLU A 85 7.67 10.59 -5.72
N PHE A 86 7.37 10.17 -6.95
CA PHE A 86 6.37 9.12 -7.21
C PHE A 86 7.06 7.77 -7.48
N PRO A 87 7.35 6.93 -6.47
CA PRO A 87 7.90 5.59 -6.69
C PRO A 87 7.01 4.70 -7.57
N GLY A 88 5.69 4.87 -7.50
CA GLY A 88 4.73 4.15 -8.35
C GLY A 88 4.52 4.78 -9.74
N ASN A 89 5.34 5.77 -10.12
CA ASN A 89 5.27 6.49 -11.39
C ASN A 89 3.85 7.01 -11.68
N VAL A 90 3.42 6.87 -12.94
CA VAL A 90 2.14 7.36 -13.45
C VAL A 90 0.94 6.71 -12.75
N ARG A 91 1.05 5.44 -12.33
CA ARG A 91 -0.05 4.75 -11.61
C ARG A 91 -0.34 5.36 -10.25
N GLN A 92 0.71 5.76 -9.53
CA GLN A 92 0.53 6.43 -8.25
C GLN A 92 -0.15 7.79 -8.42
N LEU A 93 0.22 8.52 -9.48
CA LEU A 93 -0.39 9.80 -9.83
C LEU A 93 -1.87 9.64 -10.19
N GLU A 94 -2.20 8.62 -10.98
CA GLU A 94 -3.58 8.28 -11.34
C GLU A 94 -4.43 7.94 -10.11
N ASN A 95 -3.91 7.08 -9.22
CA ASN A 95 -4.59 6.72 -7.97
C ASN A 95 -4.81 7.93 -7.06
N LEU A 96 -3.83 8.83 -6.98
CA LEU A 96 -3.95 10.08 -6.25
C LEU A 96 -5.10 10.93 -6.81
N CYS A 97 -5.15 11.13 -8.13
CA CYS A 97 -6.23 11.89 -8.77
C CYS A 97 -7.61 11.26 -8.55
N HIS A 98 -7.70 9.93 -8.61
CA HIS A 98 -8.92 9.21 -8.31
C HIS A 98 -9.36 9.43 -6.85
N TRP A 99 -8.43 9.29 -5.90
CA TRP A 99 -8.68 9.55 -4.48
C TRP A 99 -9.12 10.99 -4.22
N ILE A 100 -8.46 11.98 -4.83
CA ILE A 100 -8.83 13.40 -4.72
C ILE A 100 -10.25 13.62 -5.22
N THR A 101 -10.63 12.97 -6.33
CA THR A 101 -11.96 13.10 -6.91
C THR A 101 -13.05 12.61 -5.95
N VAL A 102 -12.79 11.52 -5.22
CA VAL A 102 -13.74 10.90 -4.28
C VAL A 102 -13.75 11.59 -2.91
N MET A 103 -12.58 11.95 -2.39
CA MET A 103 -12.41 12.31 -0.97
C MET A 103 -12.33 13.81 -0.72
N ALA A 104 -11.90 14.62 -1.71
CA ALA A 104 -11.77 16.05 -1.49
C ALA A 104 -13.16 16.70 -1.43
N PRO A 105 -13.49 17.44 -0.36
CA PRO A 105 -14.80 18.08 -0.24
C PRO A 105 -14.94 19.30 -1.17
N ALA A 106 -13.83 20.00 -1.45
CA ALA A 106 -13.82 21.21 -2.26
C ALA A 106 -13.63 20.93 -3.76
N GLN A 107 -14.09 21.88 -4.60
CA GLN A 107 -13.83 21.87 -6.05
C GLN A 107 -12.38 22.24 -6.38
N THR A 108 -11.79 23.12 -5.56
CA THR A 108 -10.38 23.49 -5.60
C THR A 108 -9.67 22.78 -4.46
N VAL A 109 -8.68 21.97 -4.80
CA VAL A 109 -7.94 21.10 -3.88
C VAL A 109 -6.66 21.80 -3.49
N GLU A 110 -6.49 22.06 -2.20
CA GLU A 110 -5.31 22.69 -1.62
C GLU A 110 -4.36 21.64 -1.03
N VAL A 111 -3.14 22.07 -0.65
CA VAL A 111 -2.15 21.18 -0.01
C VAL A 111 -2.73 20.42 1.21
N PRO A 112 -3.53 21.03 2.11
CA PRO A 112 -4.13 20.33 3.25
C PRO A 112 -5.20 19.29 2.90
N ASP A 113 -5.69 19.26 1.66
CA ASP A 113 -6.68 18.27 1.22
C ASP A 113 -6.03 17.01 0.65
N LEU A 114 -4.71 17.04 0.39
CA LEU A 114 -3.96 15.91 -0.13
C LEU A 114 -3.82 14.79 0.94
N PRO A 115 -3.55 13.54 0.54
CA PRO A 115 -3.35 12.45 1.50
C PRO A 115 -2.27 12.78 2.54
N ALA A 116 -2.51 12.40 3.80
CA ALA A 116 -1.55 12.63 4.89
C ALA A 116 -0.19 11.95 4.60
N ASP A 117 -0.21 10.79 3.94
CA ASP A 117 0.96 10.04 3.49
C ASP A 117 1.89 10.84 2.56
N MET A 118 1.37 11.85 1.87
CA MET A 118 2.18 12.75 1.03
C MET A 118 2.59 14.02 1.76
N ARG A 119 1.84 14.44 2.79
CA ARG A 119 2.09 15.66 3.57
C ARG A 119 3.12 15.45 4.69
N GLY A 120 3.31 14.22 5.14
CA GLY A 120 4.23 13.87 6.23
C GLY A 120 5.57 13.34 5.72
N ASN A 121 6.64 14.11 5.99
CA ASN A 121 8.06 13.74 6.00
C ASN A 121 8.56 12.70 4.99
N ALA A 122 9.39 13.18 4.07
CA ALA A 122 10.29 12.42 3.20
C ALA A 122 11.37 11.59 3.95
N THR A 123 11.07 10.99 5.10
CA THR A 123 12.00 10.17 5.87
C THR A 123 11.64 8.70 6.02
N ASP A 124 10.53 8.20 5.46
CA ASP A 124 10.43 6.75 5.27
C ASP A 124 9.82 6.35 3.94
N LYS A 125 10.67 5.70 3.15
CA LYS A 125 10.37 5.16 1.83
C LYS A 125 9.20 4.18 1.96
N HIS A 126 8.07 4.53 1.35
CA HIS A 126 6.95 3.64 1.10
C HIS A 126 7.38 2.43 0.25
N VAL A 127 7.82 1.38 0.94
CA VAL A 127 7.72 -0.01 0.49
C VAL A 127 6.65 -0.65 1.37
N THR A 128 5.68 -1.34 0.74
CA THR A 128 4.69 -2.24 1.36
C THR A 128 3.59 -1.61 2.25
N LEU A 129 2.59 -1.00 1.62
CA LEU A 129 1.20 -0.95 2.11
C LEU A 129 0.53 -2.23 1.58
N VAL A 130 0.39 -3.32 2.33
CA VAL A 130 -0.78 -3.63 3.17
C VAL A 130 -0.40 -4.43 4.43
N ASP A 131 0.82 -4.96 4.55
CA ASP A 131 1.21 -5.84 5.66
C ASP A 131 1.79 -5.12 6.90
N SER A 132 2.12 -3.83 6.77
CA SER A 132 3.00 -3.14 7.73
C SER A 132 2.26 -2.20 8.69
N ASN A 133 0.98 -1.91 8.47
CA ASN A 133 0.31 -0.82 9.20
C ASN A 133 0.19 -1.10 10.71
N TRP A 134 -0.14 -2.33 11.10
CA TRP A 134 -0.23 -2.69 12.52
C TRP A 134 1.14 -2.85 13.19
N ARG A 135 2.15 -3.33 12.43
CA ARG A 135 3.54 -3.46 12.92
C ARG A 135 4.15 -2.10 13.20
N HIS A 136 4.00 -1.16 12.28
CA HIS A 136 4.46 0.22 12.50
C HIS A 136 3.70 0.95 13.62
N ALA A 137 2.39 0.68 13.78
CA ALA A 137 1.64 1.19 14.92
C ALA A 137 2.21 0.65 16.25
N LEU A 138 2.55 -0.65 16.30
CA LEU A 138 3.19 -1.26 17.46
C LEU A 138 4.60 -0.69 17.71
N GLU A 139 5.43 -0.54 16.68
CA GLU A 139 6.77 0.05 16.78
C GLU A 139 6.72 1.48 17.33
N ARG A 140 5.74 2.28 16.90
CA ARG A 140 5.51 3.63 17.42
C ARG A 140 5.11 3.62 18.89
N GLU A 141 4.21 2.73 19.31
CA GLU A 141 3.81 2.62 20.71
C GLU A 141 4.97 2.16 21.59
N VAL A 142 5.74 1.16 21.15
CA VAL A 142 6.94 0.68 21.85
C VAL A 142 7.95 1.81 22.01
N THR A 143 8.21 2.57 20.94
CA THR A 143 9.12 3.72 20.98
C THR A 143 8.64 4.79 21.96
N ALA A 144 7.34 5.07 21.99
CA ALA A 144 6.74 6.04 22.90
C ALA A 144 6.80 5.57 24.37
N SER A 145 6.45 4.32 24.67
CA SER A 145 6.56 3.72 26.00
C SER A 145 7.99 3.70 26.53
N LEU A 146 8.97 3.36 25.69
CA LEU A 146 10.39 3.42 26.05
C LEU A 146 10.85 4.85 26.29
N GLY A 147 10.38 5.82 25.48
CA GLY A 147 10.64 7.24 25.67
C GLY A 147 10.03 7.82 26.96
N ARG A 148 8.92 7.25 27.45
CA ARG A 148 8.30 7.59 28.75
C ARG A 148 9.01 6.94 29.94
N GLY A 149 10.02 6.08 29.71
CA GLY A 149 10.76 5.40 30.77
C GLY A 149 9.99 4.26 31.45
N GLU A 150 8.92 3.77 30.82
CA GLU A 150 8.14 2.63 31.33
C GLU A 150 8.99 1.35 31.32
N ARG A 151 8.91 0.57 32.38
CA ARG A 151 9.58 -0.74 32.50
C ARG A 151 8.53 -1.84 32.57
N GLY A 152 8.79 -2.98 31.93
CA GLY A 152 7.85 -4.10 31.87
C GLY A 152 6.74 -3.94 30.82
N ILE A 153 7.01 -3.20 29.74
CA ILE A 153 6.02 -2.90 28.68
C ILE A 153 5.53 -4.15 27.92
N PHE A 154 6.29 -5.23 27.95
CA PHE A 154 5.95 -6.50 27.30
C PHE A 154 4.63 -7.07 27.82
N ASP A 155 4.45 -7.15 29.14
CA ASP A 155 3.25 -7.75 29.73
C ASP A 155 1.99 -6.93 29.45
N GLY A 156 2.11 -5.61 29.46
CA GLY A 156 1.00 -4.69 29.14
C GLY A 156 0.58 -4.81 27.67
N LEU A 157 1.55 -4.72 26.75
CA LEU A 157 1.28 -4.83 25.31
C LEU A 157 0.76 -6.22 24.93
N ASN A 158 1.33 -7.28 25.51
CA ASN A 158 0.89 -8.64 25.25
C ASN A 158 -0.54 -8.87 25.78
N ARG A 159 -0.88 -8.32 26.96
CA ARG A 159 -2.25 -8.34 27.48
C ARG A 159 -3.24 -7.67 26.53
N SER A 160 -2.92 -6.46 26.04
CA SER A 160 -3.78 -5.73 25.11
C SER A 160 -3.93 -6.44 23.76
N PHE A 161 -2.84 -7.01 23.24
CA PHE A 161 -2.85 -7.79 22.00
C PHE A 161 -3.72 -9.04 22.13
N GLU A 162 -3.50 -9.84 23.17
CA GLU A 162 -4.27 -11.06 23.41
C GLU A 162 -5.76 -10.76 23.63
N ALA A 163 -6.09 -9.68 24.35
CA ALA A 163 -7.46 -9.27 24.58
C ALA A 163 -8.19 -8.92 23.28
N ALA A 164 -7.57 -8.12 22.41
CA ALA A 164 -8.13 -7.74 21.12
C ALA A 164 -8.37 -8.97 20.22
N LEU A 165 -7.39 -9.88 20.18
CA LEU A 165 -7.41 -11.07 19.34
C LEU A 165 -8.48 -12.08 19.79
N ILE A 166 -8.57 -12.34 21.11
CA ILE A 166 -9.57 -13.25 21.67
C ILE A 166 -10.98 -12.66 21.58
N SER A 167 -11.15 -11.37 21.87
CA SER A 167 -12.44 -10.69 21.76
C SER A 167 -13.00 -10.78 20.33
N LYS A 168 -12.20 -10.47 19.31
CA LYS A 168 -12.65 -10.53 17.91
C LYS A 168 -12.96 -11.96 17.46
N ALA A 169 -12.21 -12.95 17.93
CA ALA A 169 -12.52 -14.35 17.63
C ALA A 169 -13.84 -14.79 18.28
N LEU A 170 -14.12 -14.38 19.52
CA LEU A 170 -15.37 -14.70 20.20
C LEU A 170 -16.58 -13.99 19.58
N GLU A 171 -16.43 -12.73 19.14
CA GLU A 171 -17.46 -12.03 18.39
C GLU A 171 -17.81 -12.77 17.09
N HIS A 172 -16.78 -13.21 16.35
CA HIS A 172 -16.96 -13.91 15.08
C HIS A 172 -17.66 -15.27 15.24
N THR A 173 -17.41 -15.99 16.33
CA THR A 173 -18.04 -17.30 16.61
C THR A 173 -19.28 -17.23 17.48
N GLY A 174 -19.77 -16.03 17.81
CA GLY A 174 -20.94 -15.84 18.70
C GLY A 174 -20.73 -16.44 20.09
N GLY A 175 -19.52 -16.35 20.65
CA GLY A 175 -19.18 -16.83 22.00
C GLY A 175 -18.82 -18.32 22.08
N ARG A 176 -18.78 -19.03 20.95
CA ARG A 176 -18.39 -20.46 20.92
C ARG A 176 -16.88 -20.62 21.09
N ARG A 177 -16.47 -20.97 22.30
CA ARG A 177 -15.05 -21.07 22.70
C ARG A 177 -14.26 -22.13 21.95
N ILE A 178 -14.88 -23.25 21.58
CA ILE A 178 -14.20 -24.33 20.85
C ILE A 178 -13.89 -23.88 19.41
N GLU A 179 -14.87 -23.29 18.73
CA GLU A 179 -14.70 -22.77 17.37
C GLU A 179 -13.71 -21.59 17.34
N ALA A 180 -13.77 -20.69 18.32
CA ALA A 180 -12.82 -19.57 18.44
C ALA A 180 -11.38 -20.06 18.66
N ALA A 181 -11.19 -21.10 19.48
CA ALA A 181 -9.88 -21.69 19.72
C ALA A 181 -9.30 -22.30 18.43
N THR A 182 -10.12 -23.02 17.66
CA THR A 182 -9.73 -23.58 16.37
C THR A 182 -9.38 -22.49 15.35
N LEU A 183 -10.17 -21.41 15.27
CA LEU A 183 -9.90 -20.28 14.38
C LEU A 183 -8.59 -19.55 14.72
N LEU A 184 -8.30 -19.43 16.01
CA LEU A 184 -7.06 -18.82 16.50
C LEU A 184 -5.86 -19.77 16.47
N GLY A 185 -6.05 -21.05 16.16
CA GLY A 185 -4.98 -22.05 16.14
C GLY A 185 -4.40 -22.37 17.53
N ILE A 186 -5.13 -22.10 18.61
CA ILE A 186 -4.69 -22.37 19.98
C ILE A 186 -5.55 -23.46 20.62
N GLY A 187 -4.97 -24.19 21.58
CA GLY A 187 -5.71 -25.22 22.31
C GLY A 187 -6.88 -24.62 23.12
N ARG A 188 -8.01 -25.35 23.17
CA ARG A 188 -9.21 -24.95 23.93
C ARG A 188 -8.89 -24.56 25.38
N ASN A 189 -8.07 -25.35 26.07
CA ASN A 189 -7.72 -25.09 27.47
C ASN A 189 -6.90 -23.81 27.62
N THR A 190 -6.06 -23.47 26.63
CA THR A 190 -5.28 -22.23 26.58
C THR A 190 -6.17 -21.02 26.37
N LEU A 191 -7.17 -21.11 25.48
CA LEU A 191 -8.15 -20.05 25.28
C LEU A 191 -8.96 -19.80 26.55
N THR A 192 -9.46 -20.84 27.21
CA THR A 192 -10.23 -20.71 28.46
C THR A 192 -9.43 -20.04 29.57
N ARG A 193 -8.16 -20.41 29.74
CA ARG A 193 -7.25 -19.77 30.71
C ARG A 193 -7.03 -18.29 30.39
N LYS A 194 -6.74 -17.96 29.13
CA LYS A 194 -6.53 -16.57 28.69
C LYS A 194 -7.79 -15.71 28.85
N ILE A 195 -8.98 -16.24 28.59
CA ILE A 195 -10.25 -15.53 28.83
C ILE A 195 -10.40 -15.15 30.31
N GLN A 196 -10.05 -16.06 31.24
CA GLN A 196 -10.10 -15.79 32.68
C GLN A 196 -9.04 -14.77 33.13
N GLU A 197 -7.80 -14.88 32.63
CA GLU A 197 -6.70 -13.96 32.96
C GLU A 197 -6.91 -12.53 32.43
N LEU A 198 -7.63 -12.40 31.33
CA LEU A 198 -7.95 -11.12 30.68
C LEU A 198 -9.29 -10.54 31.15
N GLY A 199 -10.06 -11.25 31.99
CA GLY A 199 -11.37 -10.80 32.46
C GLY A 199 -12.44 -10.72 31.37
N LEU A 200 -12.24 -11.40 30.22
CA LEU A 200 -13.17 -11.42 29.08
C LEU A 200 -14.32 -12.43 29.27
N GLY A 201 -14.64 -12.77 30.52
CA GLY A 201 -15.74 -13.65 30.84
C GLY A 201 -17.06 -12.98 30.48
N ALA A 202 -17.76 -13.55 29.51
CA ALA A 202 -19.14 -13.18 29.19
C ALA A 202 -19.96 -13.15 30.49
N GLU A 203 -20.40 -11.96 30.89
CA GLU A 203 -21.66 -11.80 31.61
C GLU A 203 -22.73 -12.51 30.77
N THR A 204 -23.21 -13.63 31.30
CA THR A 204 -24.54 -14.16 31.00
C THR A 204 -25.34 -14.06 32.28
#